data_AF-A0A1X0JI59-F1
#
_entry.id   AF-A0A1X0JI59-F1
#
_cell.length_a   1.000
_cell.length_b   1.000
_cell.length_c   1.000
_cell.angle_alpha   90.00
_cell.angle_beta   90.00
_cell.angle_gamma   90.00
#
_symmetry.space_group_name_H-M   'P 1'
#
loop_
_entity.id
_entity.type
_entity.pdbx_description
1 polymer ?
#
loop_
_entity_poly.entity_id
_entity_poly.type
_entity_poly.pdbx_seq_one_letter_code
_entity_poly.pdbx_strand_id
1 'polypeptide(L)'
;PPPDTKSLDLQPVTPPAAVPAATRAARPGRRVRVRKLLIAAPAPAIAQQITARASGHCEIMAPACTYEQAAIFSRRRRAHPHTLGSPADAIAACRNCIDLIEHTDIPTALDLGYLVDPRSTTSTTPMLWRQHRWVFLDTHGHLHDTTDLTVTHHAS
;
A
#
# COMPACT_ATOMS: atom_id res chain seq x y z
N PRO A 1 34.50 31.96 -41.99
CA PRO A 1 33.16 31.38 -41.75
C PRO A 1 33.17 30.33 -40.64
N PRO A 2 32.78 30.69 -39.41
CA PRO A 2 32.39 29.72 -38.38
C PRO A 2 30.89 29.33 -38.52
N PRO A 3 30.48 28.14 -38.05
CA PRO A 3 29.12 27.64 -38.22
C PRO A 3 28.12 28.30 -37.26
N ASP A 4 26.90 28.47 -37.78
CA ASP A 4 25.73 29.04 -37.13
C ASP A 4 25.33 28.31 -35.83
N THR A 5 25.36 29.04 -34.73
CA THR A 5 24.75 28.63 -33.46
C THR A 5 23.22 28.70 -33.60
N LYS A 6 22.57 27.57 -33.87
CA LYS A 6 21.10 27.47 -33.77
C LYS A 6 20.70 27.57 -32.30
N SER A 7 20.24 28.76 -31.92
CA SER A 7 19.53 29.03 -30.67
C SER A 7 18.25 28.18 -30.64
N LEU A 8 18.20 27.18 -29.77
CA LEU A 8 16.96 26.45 -29.50
C LEU A 8 16.15 27.28 -28.51
N ASP A 9 15.11 27.92 -29.03
CA ASP A 9 14.04 28.57 -28.27
C ASP A 9 13.49 27.62 -27.20
N LEU A 10 13.75 27.95 -25.94
CA LEU A 10 13.06 27.38 -24.79
C LEU A 10 11.65 27.98 -24.75
N GLN A 11 10.67 27.26 -25.28
CA GLN A 11 9.27 27.60 -25.05
C GLN A 11 8.93 27.41 -23.57
N PRO A 12 8.31 28.41 -22.89
CA PRO A 12 7.80 28.21 -21.54
C PRO A 12 6.59 27.27 -21.59
N VAL A 13 6.75 26.09 -21.01
CA VAL A 13 5.65 25.14 -20.81
C VAL A 13 4.66 25.75 -19.83
N THR A 14 3.49 26.13 -20.32
CA THR A 14 2.41 26.65 -19.49
C THR A 14 1.85 25.48 -18.66
N PRO A 15 1.82 25.55 -17.32
CA PRO A 15 1.20 24.51 -16.52
C PRO A 15 -0.31 24.47 -16.79
N PRO A 16 -0.94 23.28 -16.88
CA PRO A 16 -2.38 23.19 -17.04
C PRO A 16 -3.10 23.80 -15.82
N ALA A 17 -4.18 24.51 -16.13
CA ALA A 17 -4.97 25.29 -15.19
C ALA A 17 -5.35 24.50 -13.93
N ALA A 18 -5.09 25.10 -12.77
CA ALA A 18 -5.48 24.59 -11.47
C ALA A 18 -7.00 24.41 -11.41
N VAL A 19 -7.42 23.17 -11.12
CA VAL A 19 -8.82 22.84 -10.81
C VAL A 19 -9.19 23.54 -9.49
N PRO A 20 -10.32 24.27 -9.40
CA PRO A 20 -10.67 24.98 -8.18
C PRO A 20 -10.94 24.01 -7.04
N ALA A 21 -10.15 24.14 -5.96
CA ALA A 21 -10.37 23.47 -4.70
C ALA A 21 -11.70 23.94 -4.09
N ALA A 22 -12.74 23.13 -4.19
CA ALA A 22 -13.96 23.33 -3.44
C ALA A 22 -13.70 23.00 -1.96
N THR A 23 -13.31 24.03 -1.21
CA THR A 23 -13.24 24.06 0.25
C THR A 23 -14.64 23.91 0.83
N ARG A 24 -15.05 22.66 1.08
CA ARG A 24 -16.08 22.38 2.07
C ARG A 24 -15.36 21.96 3.34
N ALA A 25 -15.11 22.95 4.21
CA ALA A 25 -14.59 22.70 5.55
C ALA A 25 -15.60 21.83 6.32
N ALA A 26 -15.42 20.52 6.22
CA ALA A 26 -16.10 19.57 7.08
C ALA A 26 -15.66 19.90 8.52
N ARG A 27 -16.62 20.07 9.44
CA ARG A 27 -16.35 19.98 10.88
C ARG A 27 -15.42 18.78 11.07
N PRO A 28 -14.32 18.88 11.85
CA PRO A 28 -13.47 17.73 12.12
C PRO A 28 -14.29 16.71 12.90
N GLY A 29 -15.01 15.86 12.17
CA GLY A 29 -15.63 14.68 12.68
C GLY A 29 -14.51 13.86 13.30
N ARG A 30 -14.75 13.36 14.51
CA ARG A 30 -13.80 12.53 15.23
C ARG A 30 -13.34 11.40 14.32
N ARG A 31 -12.11 11.50 13.78
CA ARG A 31 -11.56 10.50 12.86
C ARG A 31 -11.46 9.18 13.62
N VAL A 32 -12.14 8.17 13.11
CA VAL A 32 -12.13 6.84 13.72
C VAL A 32 -10.79 6.19 13.41
N ARG A 33 -10.06 5.79 14.45
CA ARG A 33 -8.79 5.06 14.33
C ARG A 33 -9.02 3.62 13.90
N VAL A 34 -8.00 3.00 13.31
CA VAL A 34 -8.03 1.60 12.89
C VAL A 34 -8.40 0.68 14.05
N ARG A 35 -7.83 0.94 15.24
CA ARG A 35 -7.85 0.07 16.43
C ARG A 35 -7.02 -1.20 16.19
N LYS A 36 -7.15 -2.16 17.11
CA LYS A 36 -6.40 -3.41 17.09
C LYS A 36 -6.50 -4.10 15.72
N LEU A 37 -5.35 -4.41 15.13
CA LEU A 37 -5.26 -5.14 13.88
C LEU A 37 -5.50 -6.63 14.13
N LEU A 38 -6.02 -7.31 13.10
CA LEU A 38 -6.21 -8.75 13.15
C LEU A 38 -4.88 -9.41 12.81
N ILE A 39 -4.12 -9.75 13.85
CA ILE A 39 -2.96 -10.64 13.73
C ILE A 39 -3.51 -12.03 13.42
N ALA A 40 -3.45 -12.42 12.16
CA ALA A 40 -3.89 -13.73 11.72
C ALA A 40 -2.80 -14.75 12.01
N ALA A 41 -3.18 -15.98 12.34
CA ALA A 41 -2.33 -17.14 12.14
C ALA A 41 -2.68 -17.72 10.76
N PRO A 42 -2.06 -17.27 9.65
CA PRO A 42 -2.28 -17.87 8.33
C PRO A 42 -1.97 -19.36 8.34
N ALA A 43 -2.54 -20.09 7.37
CA ALA A 43 -2.03 -21.42 7.03
C ALA A 43 -0.51 -21.34 6.75
N PRO A 44 0.28 -22.36 7.15
CA PRO A 44 1.75 -22.30 7.07
C PRO A 44 2.29 -21.92 5.68
N ALA A 45 1.68 -22.43 4.60
CA ALA A 45 2.09 -22.12 3.23
C ALA A 45 1.93 -20.61 2.90
N ILE A 46 0.81 -20.00 3.31
CA ILE A 46 0.56 -18.56 3.13
C ILE A 46 1.54 -17.74 3.97
N ALA A 47 1.80 -18.17 5.22
CA ALA A 47 2.77 -17.52 6.10
C ALA A 47 4.18 -17.52 5.48
N GLN A 48 4.60 -18.65 4.89
CA GLN A 48 5.89 -18.80 4.21
C GLN A 48 5.99 -17.90 2.98
N GLN A 49 4.95 -17.84 2.15
CA GLN A 49 4.91 -16.94 0.99
C GLN A 49 5.04 -15.47 1.38
N ILE A 50 4.29 -15.03 2.41
CA ILE A 50 4.38 -13.66 2.93
C ILE A 50 5.79 -13.40 3.48
N THR A 51 6.34 -14.33 4.27
CA THR A 51 7.67 -14.17 4.86
C THR A 51 8.77 -14.13 3.80
N ALA A 52 8.66 -14.95 2.76
CA ALA A 52 9.59 -14.95 1.62
C ALA A 52 9.51 -13.65 0.82
N ARG A 53 8.29 -13.17 0.50
CA ARG A 53 8.05 -11.87 -0.14
C ARG A 53 8.68 -10.73 0.66
N ALA A 54 8.49 -10.77 1.97
CA ALA A 54 9.04 -9.78 2.88
C ALA A 54 10.56 -9.92 3.08
N SER A 55 11.13 -11.08 2.72
CA SER A 55 12.51 -11.50 3.01
C SER A 55 12.85 -11.39 4.50
N GLY A 56 11.88 -11.70 5.37
CA GLY A 56 12.01 -11.55 6.83
C GLY A 56 11.97 -10.11 7.34
N HIS A 57 11.70 -9.12 6.48
CA HIS A 57 11.66 -7.71 6.86
C HIS A 57 10.24 -7.15 7.00
N CYS A 58 10.10 -5.98 7.63
CA CYS A 58 8.84 -5.25 7.64
C CYS A 58 8.51 -4.71 6.23
N GLU A 59 7.26 -4.91 5.78
CA GLU A 59 6.79 -4.44 4.48
C GLU A 59 6.34 -2.97 4.49
N ILE A 60 6.22 -2.35 5.68
CA ILE A 60 5.73 -0.97 5.85
C ILE A 60 6.88 0.03 5.98
N MET A 61 7.93 -0.28 6.75
CA MET A 61 9.11 0.58 7.01
C MET A 61 8.81 2.06 7.33
N ALA A 62 7.72 2.31 8.07
CA ALA A 62 7.37 3.66 8.54
C ALA A 62 8.39 4.18 9.59
N PRO A 63 8.36 5.48 9.95
CA PRO A 63 9.21 6.00 11.03
C PRO A 63 9.13 5.13 12.30
N ALA A 64 10.26 4.92 12.96
CA ALA A 64 10.45 4.01 14.08
C ALA A 64 10.32 2.50 13.77
N CYS A 65 10.33 2.08 12.49
CA CYS A 65 10.39 0.66 12.14
C CYS A 65 11.67 -0.01 12.65
N THR A 66 11.56 -1.25 13.14
CA THR A 66 12.70 -2.10 13.53
C THR A 66 13.25 -2.96 12.37
N TYR A 67 12.75 -2.75 11.15
CA TYR A 67 13.10 -3.45 9.90
C TYR A 67 12.81 -4.96 9.86
N GLU A 68 12.58 -5.64 10.97
CA GLU A 68 12.34 -7.08 11.03
C GLU A 68 10.84 -7.41 11.07
N GLN A 69 10.46 -8.48 10.38
CA GLN A 69 9.11 -9.05 10.49
C GLN A 69 8.93 -9.62 11.90
N ALA A 70 7.89 -9.16 12.61
CA ALA A 70 7.52 -9.70 13.91
C ALA A 70 6.17 -10.43 13.89
N ALA A 71 5.24 -10.00 13.01
CA ALA A 71 3.94 -10.62 12.84
C ALA A 71 3.39 -10.40 11.43
N ILE A 72 2.32 -11.15 11.11
CA ILE A 72 1.53 -11.01 9.89
C ILE A 72 0.12 -10.55 10.30
N PHE A 73 -0.34 -9.43 9.77
CA PHE A 73 -1.69 -8.92 10.04
C PHE A 73 -2.54 -8.86 8.78
N SER A 74 -3.85 -9.07 8.93
CA SER A 74 -4.81 -8.97 7.83
C SER A 74 -5.06 -7.52 7.43
N ARG A 75 -5.04 -7.25 6.12
CA ARG A 75 -5.47 -5.97 5.53
C ARG A 75 -6.99 -5.79 5.64
N ARG A 76 -7.75 -6.84 5.96
CA ARG A 76 -9.21 -6.78 6.17
C ARG A 76 -9.52 -6.55 7.65
N ARG A 77 -10.30 -5.51 7.95
CA ARG A 77 -10.61 -5.10 9.33
C ARG A 77 -11.60 -6.02 10.08
N ARG A 78 -12.46 -6.73 9.36
CA ARG A 78 -13.44 -7.63 9.98
C ARG A 78 -12.88 -9.04 10.00
N ALA A 79 -13.01 -9.70 11.14
CA ALA A 79 -12.86 -11.14 11.23
C ALA A 79 -13.98 -11.75 10.39
N HIS A 80 -13.74 -11.95 9.11
CA HIS A 80 -14.51 -12.96 8.40
C HIS A 80 -14.14 -14.31 9.02
N PRO A 81 -15.09 -15.26 9.13
CA PRO A 81 -14.80 -16.58 9.68
C PRO A 81 -13.76 -17.37 8.86
N HIS A 82 -13.28 -16.82 7.75
CA HIS A 82 -12.30 -17.43 6.88
C HIS A 82 -10.89 -16.97 7.23
N THR A 83 -10.02 -17.96 7.43
CA THR A 83 -8.57 -17.86 7.35
C THR A 83 -8.15 -17.04 6.12
N LEU A 84 -6.99 -16.38 6.17
CA LEU A 84 -6.43 -15.67 5.02
C LEU A 84 -6.49 -16.58 3.77
N GLY A 85 -7.13 -16.09 2.71
CA GLY A 85 -7.35 -16.86 1.48
C GLY A 85 -6.17 -16.76 0.52
N SER A 86 -5.37 -15.70 0.65
CA SER A 86 -4.19 -15.44 -0.17
C SER A 86 -3.12 -14.65 0.60
N PRO A 87 -1.82 -14.78 0.24
CA PRO A 87 -0.77 -13.85 0.66
C PRO A 87 -1.06 -12.36 0.43
N ALA A 88 -1.91 -12.00 -0.54
CA ALA A 88 -2.30 -10.60 -0.78
C ALA A 88 -3.16 -10.01 0.36
N ASP A 89 -3.82 -10.87 1.14
CA ASP A 89 -4.72 -10.47 2.21
C ASP A 89 -4.00 -9.93 3.45
N ALA A 90 -2.68 -10.09 3.54
CA ALA A 90 -1.93 -9.79 4.75
C ALA A 90 -0.56 -9.18 4.50
N ILE A 91 -0.07 -8.49 5.52
CA ILE A 91 1.18 -7.73 5.53
C ILE A 91 2.09 -8.25 6.64
N ALA A 92 3.36 -8.47 6.31
CA ALA A 92 4.41 -8.74 7.29
C ALA A 92 4.93 -7.42 7.89
N ALA A 93 4.89 -7.29 9.21
CA ALA A 93 5.27 -6.05 9.87
C ALA A 93 5.97 -6.26 11.21
N CYS A 94 6.77 -5.27 11.60
CA CYS A 94 7.29 -5.16 12.95
C CYS A 94 6.22 -4.64 13.91
N ARG A 95 6.45 -4.81 15.22
CA ARG A 95 5.51 -4.34 16.27
C ARG A 95 5.26 -2.83 16.19
N ASN A 96 6.31 -2.03 15.97
CA ASN A 96 6.17 -0.57 15.88
C ASN A 96 5.30 -0.12 14.71
N CYS A 97 5.41 -0.78 13.54
CA CYS A 97 4.55 -0.47 12.39
C CYS A 97 3.11 -0.95 12.59
N ILE A 98 2.89 -2.07 13.29
CA ILE A 98 1.56 -2.51 13.69
C ILE A 98 0.93 -1.46 14.61
N ASP A 99 1.62 -1.10 15.70
CA ASP A 99 1.14 -0.10 16.66
C ASP A 99 0.85 1.25 15.98
N LEU A 100 1.72 1.69 15.07
CA LEU A 100 1.50 2.90 14.28
C LEU A 100 0.18 2.84 13.49
N ILE A 101 -0.07 1.74 12.78
CA ILE A 101 -1.31 1.58 11.99
C ILE A 101 -2.54 1.53 12.92
N GLU A 102 -2.47 0.81 14.04
CA GLU A 102 -3.60 0.73 14.98
C GLU A 102 -4.04 2.11 15.50
N HIS A 103 -3.10 3.05 15.60
CA HIS A 103 -3.31 4.42 16.03
C HIS A 103 -3.60 5.41 14.88
N THR A 104 -3.38 5.00 13.63
CA THR A 104 -3.68 5.79 12.42
C THR A 104 -5.20 5.89 12.21
N ASP A 105 -5.68 6.97 11.58
CA ASP A 105 -7.08 7.06 11.18
C ASP A 105 -7.39 6.14 9.98
N ILE A 106 -8.61 5.59 9.95
CA ILE A 106 -9.02 4.63 8.92
C ILE A 106 -8.83 5.17 7.49
N PRO A 107 -9.22 6.41 7.15
CA PRO A 107 -8.99 6.96 5.81
C PRO A 107 -7.52 6.88 5.40
N THR A 108 -6.61 7.37 6.25
CA THR A 108 -5.16 7.30 5.98
C THR A 108 -4.67 5.86 5.78
N ALA A 109 -5.12 4.90 6.60
CA ALA A 109 -4.71 3.50 6.45
C ALA A 109 -5.27 2.83 5.18
N LEU A 110 -6.44 3.25 4.70
CA LEU A 110 -7.01 2.83 3.42
C LEU A 110 -6.28 3.47 2.25
N ASP A 111 -5.98 4.78 2.33
CA ASP A 111 -5.26 5.52 1.31
C ASP A 111 -3.89 4.89 1.07
N LEU A 112 -3.18 4.51 2.15
CA LEU A 112 -1.88 3.81 2.10
C LEU A 112 -1.98 2.33 1.65
N GLY A 113 -3.18 1.78 1.53
CA GLY A 113 -3.42 0.39 1.15
C GLY A 113 -3.07 -0.64 2.21
N TYR A 114 -2.74 -0.21 3.44
CA TYR A 114 -2.49 -1.10 4.57
C TYR A 114 -3.77 -1.75 5.10
N LEU A 115 -4.90 -1.12 4.84
CA LEU A 115 -6.22 -1.72 4.96
C LEU A 115 -6.92 -1.70 3.60
N VAL A 116 -7.88 -2.61 3.43
CA VAL A 116 -8.68 -2.71 2.21
C VAL A 116 -10.16 -2.62 2.56
N ASP A 117 -10.91 -1.89 1.74
CA ASP A 117 -12.37 -1.84 1.85
C ASP A 117 -12.95 -3.25 1.69
N PRO A 118 -13.96 -3.65 2.49
CA PRO A 118 -14.55 -4.99 2.39
C PRO A 118 -15.06 -5.36 0.99
N ARG A 119 -15.42 -4.38 0.15
CA ARG A 119 -15.92 -4.59 -1.22
C ARG A 119 -14.80 -4.68 -2.26
N SER A 120 -13.56 -4.37 -1.87
CA SER A 120 -12.40 -4.42 -2.74
C SER A 120 -11.65 -5.74 -2.62
N THR A 121 -10.98 -6.10 -3.71
CA THR A 121 -10.06 -7.23 -3.76
C THR A 121 -8.68 -6.78 -3.30
N THR A 122 -8.08 -7.53 -2.39
CA THR A 122 -6.76 -7.24 -1.82
C THR A 122 -5.65 -7.28 -2.88
N SER A 123 -5.78 -8.15 -3.88
CA SER A 123 -4.81 -8.26 -4.97
C SER A 123 -4.86 -7.14 -6.00
N THR A 124 -5.97 -6.40 -6.05
CA THR A 124 -6.15 -5.25 -6.95
C THR A 124 -6.12 -3.93 -6.19
N THR A 125 -5.83 -3.94 -4.88
CA THR A 125 -5.71 -2.73 -4.07
C THR A 125 -4.23 -2.44 -3.86
N PRO A 126 -3.71 -1.31 -4.38
CA PRO A 126 -2.29 -0.98 -4.26
C PRO A 126 -1.94 -0.72 -2.80
N MET A 127 -0.69 -0.94 -2.42
CA MET A 127 -0.18 -0.54 -1.12
C MET A 127 1.17 0.17 -1.21
N LEU A 128 1.41 1.09 -0.29
CA LEU A 128 2.70 1.76 -0.19
C LEU A 128 3.73 0.81 0.41
N TRP A 129 4.53 0.18 -0.44
CA TRP A 129 5.57 -0.75 -0.04
C TRP A 129 6.78 -0.01 0.53
N ARG A 130 7.12 -0.33 1.79
CA ARG A 130 8.31 0.17 2.51
C ARG A 130 8.48 1.69 2.48
N GLN A 131 7.38 2.46 2.44
CA GLN A 131 7.38 3.92 2.24
C GLN A 131 8.05 4.42 0.96
N HIS A 132 8.32 3.56 -0.03
CA HIS A 132 9.10 3.94 -1.21
C HIS A 132 8.30 3.94 -2.50
N ARG A 133 7.44 2.94 -2.72
CA ARG A 133 6.71 2.78 -3.99
C ARG A 133 5.36 2.11 -3.79
N TRP A 134 4.47 2.33 -4.74
CA TRP A 134 3.16 1.68 -4.76
C TRP A 134 3.22 0.38 -5.55
N VAL A 135 2.73 -0.70 -4.96
CA VAL A 135 2.72 -2.05 -5.56
C VAL A 135 1.35 -2.70 -5.43
N PHE A 136 1.04 -3.61 -6.35
CA PHE A 136 0.02 -4.64 -6.15
C PHE A 136 0.65 -5.90 -5.59
N LEU A 137 -0.11 -6.62 -4.77
CA LEU A 137 0.24 -7.95 -4.28
C LEU A 137 -0.64 -8.96 -5.01
N ASP A 138 -0.10 -9.79 -5.88
CA ASP A 138 -0.93 -10.82 -6.52
C ASP A 138 -1.37 -11.91 -5.53
N THR A 139 -2.22 -12.82 -5.99
CA THR A 139 -2.76 -13.90 -5.16
C THR A 139 -1.70 -14.91 -4.69
N HIS A 140 -0.50 -14.88 -5.24
CA HIS A 140 0.64 -15.72 -4.87
C HIS A 140 1.65 -14.99 -3.97
N GLY A 141 1.46 -13.68 -3.77
CA GLY A 141 2.36 -12.85 -2.97
C GLY A 141 3.53 -12.28 -3.78
N HIS A 142 3.43 -12.16 -5.10
CA HIS A 142 4.41 -11.38 -5.85
C HIS A 142 4.06 -9.90 -5.86
N LEU A 143 5.11 -9.09 -6.01
CA LEU A 143 5.04 -7.63 -6.10
C LEU A 143 4.98 -7.22 -7.57
N HIS A 144 3.93 -6.48 -7.94
CA HIS A 144 3.80 -5.87 -9.26
C HIS A 144 3.82 -4.35 -9.10
N ASP A 145 4.60 -3.64 -9.91
CA ASP A 145 4.62 -2.19 -9.86
C ASP A 145 3.27 -1.64 -10.36
N THR A 146 2.82 -0.55 -9.76
CA THR A 146 1.59 0.13 -10.21
C THR A 146 1.81 0.93 -11.49
N THR A 147 3.06 1.24 -11.82
CA THR A 147 3.44 1.95 -13.06
C THR A 147 3.63 1.01 -14.25
N ASP A 148 3.89 -0.27 -13.99
CA ASP A 148 3.95 -1.34 -15.00
C ASP A 148 2.53 -1.78 -15.40
N LEU A 149 1.75 -0.88 -16.00
CA LEU A 149 0.43 -1.19 -16.57
C LEU A 149 0.49 -2.07 -17.83
N THR A 150 1.45 -2.99 -17.89
CA THR A 150 1.45 -4.19 -18.75
C THR A 150 1.06 -5.44 -17.95
N VAL A 151 0.16 -5.31 -16.96
CA VAL A 151 -0.47 -6.48 -16.34
C VAL A 151 -1.60 -6.96 -17.24
N THR A 152 -1.22 -7.75 -18.24
CA THR A 152 -2.10 -8.72 -18.91
C THR A 152 -2.79 -9.56 -17.84
N HIS A 153 -4.12 -9.46 -17.76
CA HIS A 153 -4.97 -10.36 -16.99
C HIS A 153 -4.79 -11.80 -17.51
N HIS A 154 -3.89 -12.57 -16.92
CA HIS A 154 -3.94 -14.02 -17.03
C HIS A 154 -4.88 -14.55 -15.95
N ALA A 155 -6.15 -14.63 -16.32
CA ALA A 155 -7.06 -15.59 -15.71
C ALA A 155 -6.67 -16.99 -16.22
N SER A 156 -6.53 -17.94 -15.32
CA SER A 156 -6.53 -19.38 -15.61
C SER A 156 -7.36 -20.07 -14.54
#